data_AF-A0A3M9ZT31-F1
#
_entry.id   AF-A0A3M9ZT31-F1
#
_cell.length_a   1.000
_cell.length_b   1.000
_cell.length_c   1.000
_cell.angle_alpha   90.00
_cell.angle_beta   90.00
_cell.angle_gamma   90.00
#
_symmetry.space_group_name_H-M   'P 1'
#
loop_
_entity.id
_entity.type
_entity.pdbx_description
1 polymer ?
#
loop_
_entity_poly.entity_id
_entity_poly.type
_entity_poly.pdbx_seq_one_letter_code
_entity_poly.pdbx_strand_id
1 'polypeptide(L)'
;MSGEASRGDGGRPARRKAKLARLKADAREQRGLFEARREEPVTRYPKQTIAMCAGGVFVGKTPYEAAVRARDAHPDRASFFYLYGVGIPWMGA
;
A
#
# COMPACT_ATOMS: atom_id res chain seq x y z
N MET A 1 9.09 -24.74 -43.37
CA MET A 1 9.68 -24.93 -42.02
C MET A 1 9.95 -23.54 -41.46
N SER A 2 8.93 -22.88 -40.92
CA SER A 2 8.50 -22.90 -39.50
C SER A 2 9.42 -22.07 -38.62
N GLY A 3 8.96 -20.84 -38.35
CA GLY A 3 9.67 -19.76 -37.71
C GLY A 3 10.01 -20.00 -36.25
N GLU A 4 11.18 -19.49 -35.90
CA GLU A 4 11.64 -19.20 -34.55
C GLU A 4 10.65 -18.34 -33.75
N ALA A 5 10.54 -18.69 -32.47
CA ALA A 5 10.61 -17.79 -31.30
C ALA A 5 9.60 -18.17 -30.20
N SER A 6 9.78 -19.35 -29.61
CA SER A 6 9.39 -19.56 -28.21
C SER A 6 10.33 -18.74 -27.31
N ARG A 7 10.04 -17.44 -27.13
CA ARG A 7 10.69 -16.60 -26.12
C ARG A 7 9.76 -16.39 -24.91
N GLY A 8 9.92 -17.28 -23.94
CA GLY A 8 10.11 -16.90 -22.53
C GLY A 8 8.91 -16.41 -21.73
N ASP A 9 8.16 -17.35 -21.15
CA ASP A 9 7.24 -17.08 -20.04
C ASP A 9 7.97 -16.70 -18.72
N GLY A 10 9.25 -17.06 -18.57
CA GLY A 10 10.05 -16.89 -17.34
C GLY A 10 10.38 -15.45 -16.92
N GLY A 11 10.26 -14.46 -17.81
CA GLY A 11 10.51 -13.05 -17.47
C GLY A 11 9.36 -12.37 -16.71
N ARG A 12 8.12 -12.85 -16.91
CA ARG A 12 6.91 -12.28 -16.28
C ARG A 12 6.86 -12.52 -14.76
N PRO A 13 7.18 -13.73 -14.25
CA PRO A 13 7.27 -13.98 -12.81
C PRO A 13 8.37 -13.14 -12.13
N ALA A 14 9.55 -13.03 -12.74
CA ALA A 14 10.66 -12.25 -12.18
C ALA A 14 10.31 -10.76 -12.07
N ARG A 15 9.72 -10.17 -13.11
CA ARG A 15 9.24 -8.78 -13.11
C ARG A 15 8.14 -8.55 -12.06
N ARG A 16 7.20 -9.49 -11.92
CA ARG A 16 6.15 -9.41 -10.89
C ARG A 16 6.74 -9.47 -9.47
N LYS A 17 7.70 -10.36 -9.22
CA LYS A 17 8.39 -10.47 -7.93
C LYS A 17 9.15 -9.17 -7.60
N ALA A 18 9.88 -8.61 -8.55
CA ALA A 18 10.59 -7.35 -8.38
C ALA A 18 9.63 -6.18 -8.08
N LYS A 19 8.51 -6.08 -8.80
CA LYS A 19 7.47 -5.07 -8.54
C LYS A 19 6.88 -5.23 -7.14
N LEU A 20 6.56 -6.46 -6.72
CA LEU A 20 6.02 -6.72 -5.39
C LEU A 20 7.04 -6.37 -4.29
N ALA A 21 8.32 -6.68 -4.49
CA ALA A 21 9.37 -6.32 -3.55
C ALA A 21 9.49 -4.80 -3.38
N ARG A 22 9.45 -4.04 -4.48
CA ARG A 22 9.43 -2.57 -4.44
C ARG A 22 8.23 -2.03 -3.67
N LEU A 23 7.03 -2.54 -3.96
CA LEU A 23 5.81 -2.10 -3.27
C LEU A 23 5.84 -2.44 -1.78
N LYS A 24 6.40 -3.59 -1.40
CA LYS A 24 6.58 -3.97 0.01
C LYS A 24 7.56 -3.05 0.74
N ALA A 25 8.68 -2.71 0.09
CA ALA A 25 9.64 -1.77 0.65
C ALA A 25 9.01 -0.38 0.86
N ASP A 26 8.27 0.11 -0.14
CA ASP A 26 7.57 1.39 -0.06
C ASP A 26 6.51 1.40 1.05
N ALA A 27 5.67 0.36 1.16
CA ALA A 27 4.71 0.25 2.26
C ALA A 27 5.38 0.23 3.65
N ARG A 28 6.57 -0.37 3.77
CA ARG A 28 7.35 -0.40 5.01
C ARG A 28 7.91 0.97 5.37
N GLU A 29 8.37 1.72 4.37
CA GLU A 29 8.78 3.12 4.53
C GLU A 29 7.59 3.98 4.98
N GLN A 30 6.43 3.86 4.33
CA GLN A 30 5.21 4.59 4.71
C GLN A 30 4.76 4.28 6.13
N ARG A 31 4.91 3.02 6.56
CA ARG A 31 4.65 2.61 7.94
C ARG A 31 5.61 3.29 8.91
N GLY A 32 6.91 3.31 8.63
CA GLY A 32 7.89 3.98 9.49
C GLY A 32 7.60 5.47 9.63
N LEU A 33 7.25 6.14 8.52
CA LEU A 33 6.83 7.54 8.53
C LEU A 33 5.57 7.75 9.35
N PHE A 34 4.59 6.85 9.27
CA PHE A 34 3.38 6.92 10.07
C PHE A 34 3.67 6.76 11.56
N GLU A 35 4.42 5.72 11.94
CA GLU A 35 4.75 5.43 13.33
C GLU A 35 5.53 6.57 13.97
N ALA A 36 6.48 7.19 13.24
CA ALA A 36 7.27 8.32 13.72
C ALA A 36 6.43 9.57 14.04
N ARG A 37 5.27 9.75 13.39
CA ARG A 37 4.39 10.92 13.59
C ARG A 37 2.98 10.53 14.03
N ARG A 38 2.76 9.31 14.52
CA ARG A 38 1.44 8.68 14.65
C ARG A 38 0.40 9.53 15.38
N GLU A 39 0.80 10.23 16.42
CA GLU A 39 -0.11 11.01 17.25
C GLU A 39 -0.81 12.14 16.47
N GLU A 40 -0.11 12.79 15.56
CA GLU A 40 -0.65 13.90 14.76
C GLU A 40 -1.84 13.46 13.88
N PRO A 41 -1.70 12.51 12.93
CA PRO A 41 -2.80 12.13 12.05
C PRO A 41 -3.90 11.38 12.81
N VAL A 42 -3.60 10.63 13.87
CA VAL A 42 -4.63 9.94 14.67
C VAL A 42 -5.48 10.94 15.46
N THR A 43 -4.87 11.99 16.01
CA THR A 43 -5.60 13.04 16.75
C THR A 43 -6.36 13.96 15.80
N ARG A 44 -5.76 14.28 14.64
CA ARG A 44 -6.38 15.15 13.63
C ARG A 44 -7.57 14.49 12.93
N TYR A 45 -7.51 13.17 12.76
CA TYR A 45 -8.53 12.40 12.03
C TYR A 45 -9.10 11.28 12.91
N PRO A 46 -9.78 11.63 14.01
CA PRO A 46 -10.38 10.64 14.88
C PRO A 46 -11.44 9.86 14.10
N LYS A 47 -11.55 8.56 14.37
CA LYS A 47 -12.56 7.66 13.77
C LYS A 47 -12.49 7.48 12.25
N GLN A 48 -11.37 7.82 11.63
CA GLN A 48 -11.18 7.66 10.19
C GLN A 48 -10.14 6.59 9.88
N THR A 49 -10.26 6.03 8.68
CA THR A 49 -9.19 5.24 8.09
C THR A 49 -8.14 6.18 7.52
N ILE A 50 -6.88 5.91 7.84
CA ILE A 50 -5.73 6.70 7.40
C ILE A 50 -4.89 5.84 6.47
N ALA A 51 -4.64 6.32 5.26
CA ALA A 51 -3.69 5.76 4.32
C ALA A 51 -2.46 6.69 4.21
N MET A 52 -1.28 6.13 4.38
CA MET A 52 -0.01 6.81 4.23
C MET A 52 0.64 6.38 2.93
N CYS A 53 0.91 7.32 2.04
CA CYS A 53 1.45 7.06 0.71
C CYS A 53 2.38 8.20 0.29
N ALA A 54 3.59 7.88 -0.16
CA ALA A 54 4.62 8.87 -0.55
C ALA A 54 4.83 10.01 0.48
N GLY A 55 4.73 9.71 1.78
CA GLY A 55 4.83 10.70 2.85
C GLY A 55 3.59 11.59 3.04
N GLY A 56 2.55 11.43 2.23
CA GLY A 56 1.24 12.07 2.37
C GLY A 56 0.29 11.29 3.26
N VAL A 57 -0.69 11.99 3.83
CA VAL A 57 -1.77 11.42 4.66
C VAL A 57 -3.09 11.55 3.87
N PHE A 58 -3.73 10.43 3.60
CA PHE A 58 -5.01 10.35 2.92
C PHE A 58 -6.04 9.72 3.86
N VAL A 59 -7.20 10.33 4.01
CA VAL A 59 -8.22 9.85 4.96
C VAL A 59 -9.52 9.53 4.28
N GLY A 60 -10.25 8.58 4.85
CA GLY A 60 -11.59 8.19 4.41
C GLY A 60 -12.38 7.58 5.55
N LYS A 61 -13.69 7.49 5.40
CA LYS A 61 -14.56 6.78 6.35
C LYS A 61 -14.30 5.27 6.29
N THR A 62 -13.84 4.78 5.14
CA THR A 62 -13.52 3.37 4.91
C THR A 62 -12.09 3.21 4.38
N PRO A 63 -11.51 1.99 4.48
CA PRO A 63 -10.23 1.68 3.84
C PRO A 63 -10.25 1.91 2.34
N TYR A 64 -11.38 1.61 1.69
CA TYR A 64 -11.54 1.82 0.25
C TYR A 64 -11.46 3.30 -0.13
N GLU A 65 -12.15 4.18 0.58
CA GLU A 65 -12.10 5.63 0.32
C GLU A 65 -10.69 6.19 0.49
N ALA A 66 -9.99 5.79 1.57
CA ALA A 66 -8.62 6.22 1.80
C ALA A 66 -7.67 5.69 0.71
N ALA A 67 -7.87 4.44 0.27
CA ALA A 67 -7.09 3.81 -0.79
C ALA A 67 -7.28 4.50 -2.15
N VAL A 68 -8.53 4.82 -2.51
CA VAL A 68 -8.84 5.52 -3.76
C VAL A 68 -8.14 6.88 -3.78
N ARG A 69 -8.24 7.67 -2.70
CA ARG A 69 -7.57 8.97 -2.60
C ARG A 69 -6.05 8.86 -2.72
N ALA A 70 -5.45 7.89 -2.03
CA ALA A 70 -4.01 7.66 -2.10
C ALA A 70 -3.57 7.21 -3.51
N ARG A 71 -4.35 6.34 -4.15
CA ARG A 71 -4.08 5.85 -5.52
C ARG A 71 -4.24 6.96 -6.55
N ASP A 72 -5.25 7.80 -6.42
CA ASP A 72 -5.51 8.88 -7.38
C ASP A 72 -4.40 9.93 -7.33
N ALA A 73 -3.80 10.16 -6.15
CA ALA A 73 -2.61 11.00 -6.00
C ALA A 73 -1.30 10.31 -6.43
N HIS A 74 -1.16 9.01 -6.10
CA HIS A 74 0.07 8.25 -6.30
C HIS A 74 -0.22 6.83 -6.83
N PRO A 75 -0.52 6.68 -8.13
CA PRO A 75 -1.00 5.42 -8.69
C PRO A 75 0.06 4.30 -8.76
N ASP A 76 1.34 4.66 -8.65
CA ASP A 76 2.49 3.74 -8.73
C ASP A 76 3.12 3.41 -7.36
N ARG A 77 2.58 3.97 -6.27
CA ARG A 77 3.11 3.84 -4.91
C ARG A 77 2.25 2.92 -4.05
N ALA A 78 2.89 2.28 -3.07
CA ALA A 78 2.19 1.48 -2.09
C ALA A 78 1.77 2.34 -0.90
N SER A 79 0.62 2.02 -0.31
CA SER A 79 0.11 2.71 0.88
C SER A 79 0.12 1.81 2.10
N PHE A 80 0.47 2.38 3.25
CA PHE A 80 0.22 1.77 4.56
C PHE A 80 -1.14 2.24 5.09
N PHE A 81 -1.89 1.37 5.78
CA PHE A 81 -3.22 1.71 6.31
C PHE A 81 -3.27 1.57 7.83
N TYR A 82 -3.85 2.57 8.48
CA TYR A 82 -4.25 2.54 9.88
C TYR A 82 -5.78 2.63 9.98
N LEU A 83 -6.39 1.60 10.57
CA LEU A 83 -7.83 1.48 10.70
C LEU A 83 -8.25 1.84 12.12
N TYR A 84 -9.12 2.84 12.29
CA TYR A 84 -9.74 3.10 13.58
C TYR A 84 -10.85 2.09 13.86
N GLY A 85 -10.88 1.52 15.07
CA GLY A 85 -11.99 0.69 15.53
C GLY A 85 -11.96 -0.78 15.09
N VAL A 86 -10.87 -1.26 14.48
CA VAL A 86 -10.68 -2.69 14.23
C VAL A 86 -9.73 -3.23 15.30
N GLY A 87 -10.30 -3.79 16.38
CA GLY A 87 -9.61 -4.89 17.07
C GLY A 87 -9.43 -5.98 16.02
N ILE A 88 -8.20 -6.22 15.59
CA ILE A 88 -7.85 -7.07 14.45
C ILE A 88 -8.29 -8.52 14.77
N PRO A 89 -9.27 -9.14 14.08
CA PRO A 89 -9.48 -10.58 14.11
C PRO A 89 -8.96 -11.25 12.82
N TRP A 90 -8.09 -10.57 12.06
CA TRP A 90 -7.55 -11.10 10.82
C TRP A 90 -6.03 -11.28 10.91
N MET A 91 -5.63 -12.25 11.72
CA MET A 91 -4.58 -13.26 11.44
C MET A 91 -4.47 -14.22 12.63
N GLY A 92 -4.83 -15.50 12.44
CA GLY A 92 -4.28 -16.61 13.23
C GLY A 92 -5.28 -17.57 13.89
N ALA A 93 -5.85 -18.49 13.12
CA ALA A 93 -5.85 -19.93 13.36
C ALA A 93 -6.19 -20.64 12.03
#